data_AF-A0A968VRC8-F1
#
_entry.id   AF-A0A968VRC8-F1
#
_cell.length_a   1.000
_cell.length_b   1.000
_cell.length_c   1.000
_cell.angle_alpha   90.00
_cell.angle_beta   90.00
_cell.angle_gamma   90.00
#
_symmetry.space_group_name_H-M   'P 1'
#
loop_
_entity.id
_entity.type
_entity.pdbx_description
1 polymer ?
#
loop_
_entity_poly.entity_id
_entity_poly.type
_entity_poly.pdbx_seq_one_letter_code
_entity_poly.pdbx_strand_id
1 'polypeptide(L)'
;MKVAARATSALSIFAPKNSYPELRTDYNNLLYACTVCNSYKSDDWPSETPLDDGCGYLDPTEHNYDEHFALGADFMLEGLSPVGRYMIQRMRLNRKMLQKIRALRREEEQQHTRILRLLERSISAIDIVLEREQPTGKAGRELRRERDELRKQYEAQVVGWGRRWEPLFNLEDY
;
A
#
# COMPACT_ATOMS: atom_id res chain seq x y z
N MET A 1 4.17 17.15 15.69
CA MET A 1 4.20 17.60 14.27
C MET A 1 3.81 16.42 13.38
N LYS A 2 2.57 16.39 12.86
CA LYS A 2 2.13 15.37 11.89
C LYS A 2 2.59 15.79 10.50
N VAL A 3 3.76 15.32 10.05
CA VAL A 3 4.13 15.42 8.63
C VAL A 3 3.43 14.29 7.89
N ALA A 4 2.11 14.43 7.72
CA ALA A 4 1.39 13.66 6.72
C ALA A 4 1.75 14.26 5.36
N ALA A 5 2.85 13.80 4.77
CA ALA A 5 3.06 13.98 3.34
C ALA A 5 1.99 13.14 2.62
N ARG A 6 0.74 13.65 2.61
CA ARG A 6 -0.31 13.11 1.74
C ARG A 6 0.16 13.37 0.33
N ALA A 7 0.69 12.35 -0.33
CA ALA A 7 0.75 12.34 -1.78
C ALA A 7 -0.69 12.53 -2.24
N THR A 8 -1.00 13.70 -2.79
CA THR A 8 -2.32 14.01 -3.35
C THR A 8 -2.46 13.20 -4.63
N SER A 9 -3.08 12.03 -4.50
CA SER A 9 -3.60 11.28 -5.64
C SER A 9 -4.94 11.88 -6.05
N ALA A 10 -5.17 11.98 -7.34
CA ALA A 10 -6.43 12.43 -7.92
C ALA A 10 -6.77 11.52 -9.09
N LEU A 11 -8.06 11.49 -9.45
CA LEU A 11 -8.49 10.84 -10.68
C LEU A 11 -7.79 11.51 -11.87
N SER A 12 -7.09 10.71 -12.66
CA SER A 12 -6.19 11.14 -13.72
C SER A 12 -6.45 10.32 -14.97
N ILE A 13 -6.29 10.94 -16.15
CA ILE A 13 -6.49 10.26 -17.42
C ILE A 13 -5.23 9.47 -17.78
N PHE A 14 -5.39 8.19 -18.11
CA PHE A 14 -4.28 7.30 -18.43
C PHE A 14 -3.75 7.54 -19.85
N ALA A 15 -4.54 7.27 -20.89
CA ALA A 15 -4.24 7.60 -22.28
C ALA A 15 -4.49 9.09 -22.58
N PRO A 16 -3.58 9.80 -23.26
CA PRO A 16 -3.67 11.25 -23.39
C PRO A 16 -4.86 11.70 -24.24
N LYS A 17 -5.61 12.67 -23.73
CA LYS A 17 -6.82 13.23 -24.36
C LYS A 17 -6.61 13.83 -25.75
N ASN A 18 -5.40 14.31 -26.02
CA ASN A 18 -5.07 14.92 -27.31
C ASN A 18 -4.97 13.88 -28.43
N SER A 19 -4.50 12.67 -28.09
CA SER A 19 -4.44 11.54 -29.01
C SER A 19 -5.73 10.71 -29.01
N TYR A 20 -6.40 10.65 -27.85
CA TYR A 20 -7.59 9.83 -27.59
C TYR A 20 -8.73 10.66 -26.97
N PRO A 21 -9.32 11.61 -27.72
CA PRO A 21 -10.38 12.48 -27.20
C PRO A 21 -11.64 11.72 -26.77
N GLU A 22 -11.93 10.59 -27.43
CA GLU A 22 -13.05 9.70 -27.13
C GLU A 22 -12.90 8.99 -25.77
N LEU A 23 -11.67 8.73 -25.33
CA LEU A 23 -11.41 8.08 -24.04
C LEU A 23 -11.45 9.06 -22.85
N ARG A 24 -11.75 10.35 -23.08
CA ARG A 24 -11.73 11.38 -22.04
C ARG A 24 -12.67 11.09 -20.87
N THR A 25 -13.81 10.48 -21.14
CA THR A 25 -14.85 10.14 -20.15
C THR A 25 -15.01 8.64 -19.98
N ASP A 26 -14.14 7.84 -20.62
CA ASP A 26 -14.13 6.40 -20.43
C ASP A 26 -13.65 6.09 -19.01
N TYR A 27 -14.45 5.34 -18.27
CA TYR A 27 -14.14 4.98 -16.89
C TYR A 27 -12.82 4.19 -16.77
N ASN A 28 -12.53 3.32 -17.74
CA ASN A 28 -11.31 2.52 -17.74
C ASN A 28 -10.07 3.39 -18.01
N ASN A 29 -10.25 4.58 -18.57
CA ASN A 29 -9.18 5.54 -18.78
C ASN A 29 -8.98 6.50 -17.59
N LEU A 30 -9.72 6.33 -16.48
CA LEU A 30 -9.67 7.17 -15.28
C LEU A 30 -9.02 6.43 -14.11
N LEU A 31 -7.73 6.67 -13.89
CA LEU A 31 -6.93 6.00 -12.86
C LEU A 31 -6.58 6.95 -11.72
N TYR A 32 -6.41 6.39 -10.51
CA TYR A 32 -5.84 7.15 -9.40
C TYR A 32 -4.33 7.33 -9.58
N ALA A 33 -3.90 8.57 -9.80
CA ALA A 33 -2.48 8.88 -9.92
C ALA A 33 -2.10 10.12 -9.11
N CYS A 34 -0.84 10.20 -8.70
CA CYS A 34 -0.27 11.42 -8.14
C CYS A 34 -0.23 12.50 -9.21
N THR A 35 -0.75 13.69 -8.92
CA THR A 35 -0.79 14.82 -9.86
C THR A 35 0.57 15.15 -10.47
N VAL A 36 1.65 15.06 -9.68
CA VAL A 36 3.01 15.32 -10.14
C VAL A 36 3.55 14.20 -11.04
N CYS A 37 3.21 12.93 -10.77
CA CYS A 37 3.60 11.83 -11.66
C CYS A 37 2.83 11.94 -12.98
N ASN A 38 1.54 12.24 -12.90
CA ASN A 38 0.70 12.46 -14.07
C ASN A 38 1.17 13.66 -14.89
N SER A 39 1.66 14.74 -14.27
CA SER A 39 2.23 15.88 -15.02
C SER A 39 3.56 15.57 -15.69
N TYR A 40 4.36 14.64 -15.15
CA TYR A 40 5.57 14.16 -15.82
C TYR A 40 5.26 13.24 -17.01
N LYS A 41 4.20 12.44 -16.90
CA LYS A 41 3.66 11.68 -18.04
C LYS A 41 3.07 12.63 -19.09
N SER A 42 2.16 13.51 -18.70
CA SER A 42 1.44 14.43 -19.59
C SER A 42 0.92 13.69 -20.84
N ASP A 43 1.30 14.17 -22.03
CA ASP A 43 0.93 13.61 -23.33
C ASP A 43 1.98 12.64 -23.88
N ASP A 44 2.99 12.27 -23.08
CA ASP A 44 3.97 11.25 -23.45
C ASP A 44 3.26 9.91 -23.61
N TRP A 45 3.26 9.40 -24.83
CA TRP A 45 2.63 8.13 -25.22
C TRP A 45 3.33 7.54 -26.44
N PRO A 46 4.53 6.98 -26.27
CA PRO A 46 5.40 6.58 -27.38
C PRO A 46 4.99 5.27 -28.06
N SER A 47 4.13 4.47 -27.43
CA SER A 47 3.79 3.11 -27.87
C SER A 47 2.42 2.69 -27.35
N GLU A 48 1.66 1.99 -28.19
CA GLU A 48 0.43 1.28 -27.84
C GLU A 48 0.68 -0.15 -27.34
N THR A 49 1.88 -0.68 -27.61
CA THR A 49 2.33 -2.04 -27.25
C THR A 49 3.58 -1.96 -26.38
N PRO A 50 3.46 -1.37 -25.16
CA PRO A 50 4.63 -0.94 -24.39
C PRO A 50 5.52 -2.09 -23.89
N LEU A 51 4.97 -3.31 -23.78
CA LEU A 51 5.73 -4.51 -23.45
C LEU A 51 6.66 -4.94 -24.59
N ASP A 52 6.19 -4.88 -25.82
CA ASP A 52 6.95 -5.28 -27.02
C ASP A 52 7.99 -4.22 -27.37
N ASP A 53 7.61 -2.95 -27.31
CA ASP A 53 8.49 -1.82 -27.67
C ASP A 53 9.43 -1.42 -26.52
N GLY A 54 9.18 -1.91 -25.31
CA GLY A 54 9.97 -1.62 -24.13
C GLY A 54 9.90 -0.16 -23.65
N CYS A 55 8.93 0.61 -24.14
CA CYS A 55 8.68 1.99 -23.76
C CYS A 55 7.17 2.27 -23.72
N GLY A 56 6.75 3.25 -22.94
CA GLY A 56 5.33 3.56 -22.72
C GLY A 56 4.87 3.27 -21.29
N TYR A 57 3.59 3.01 -21.12
CA TYR A 57 2.94 2.99 -19.81
C TYR A 57 2.04 1.77 -19.67
N LEU A 58 2.18 1.04 -18.57
CA LEU A 58 1.35 -0.12 -18.25
C LEU A 58 0.14 0.32 -17.42
N ASP A 59 -1.03 -0.18 -17.76
CA ASP A 59 -2.22 0.01 -16.95
C ASP A 59 -2.11 -0.88 -15.68
N PRO A 60 -2.14 -0.30 -14.47
CA PRO A 60 -2.07 -1.05 -13.22
C PRO A 60 -3.28 -1.96 -12.95
N THR A 61 -4.38 -1.81 -13.70
CA THR A 61 -5.57 -2.67 -13.62
C THR A 61 -5.47 -3.89 -14.52
N GLU A 62 -4.64 -3.83 -15.57
CA GLU A 62 -4.44 -4.92 -16.53
C GLU A 62 -3.11 -5.66 -16.31
N HIS A 63 -2.11 -5.00 -15.71
CA HIS A 63 -0.75 -5.52 -15.58
C HIS A 63 -0.31 -5.63 -14.13
N ASN A 64 0.33 -6.75 -13.79
CA ASN A 64 0.91 -6.94 -12.48
C ASN A 64 2.25 -6.19 -12.36
N TYR A 65 2.27 -5.12 -11.55
CA TYR A 65 3.44 -4.27 -11.40
C TYR A 65 4.63 -4.97 -10.72
N ASP A 66 4.40 -6.04 -9.95
CA ASP A 66 5.46 -6.81 -9.30
C ASP A 66 6.37 -7.52 -10.33
N GLU A 67 5.92 -7.69 -11.58
CA GLU A 67 6.72 -8.26 -12.67
C GLU A 67 7.68 -7.23 -13.30
N HIS A 68 7.39 -5.94 -13.12
CA HIS A 68 8.11 -4.85 -13.78
C HIS A 68 8.94 -4.00 -12.82
N PHE A 69 8.62 -4.02 -11.53
CA PHE A 69 9.26 -3.20 -10.51
C PHE A 69 9.70 -4.04 -9.32
N ALA A 70 10.89 -3.74 -8.80
CA ALA A 70 11.33 -4.20 -7.49
C ALA A 70 11.66 -3.00 -6.60
N LEU A 71 11.48 -3.13 -5.30
CA LEU A 71 11.90 -2.13 -4.32
C LEU A 71 13.26 -2.50 -3.74
N GLY A 72 14.28 -1.68 -4.02
CA GLY A 72 15.62 -1.82 -3.47
C GLY A 72 15.68 -1.49 -1.97
N ALA A 73 16.78 -1.90 -1.32
CA ALA A 73 17.00 -1.68 0.11
C ALA A 73 17.11 -0.19 0.51
N ASP A 74 17.44 0.67 -0.45
CA ASP A 74 17.50 2.12 -0.30
C ASP A 74 16.17 2.83 -0.63
N PHE A 75 15.10 2.06 -0.84
CA PHE A 75 13.76 2.53 -1.21
C PHE A 75 13.64 3.15 -2.60
N MET A 76 14.63 2.92 -3.47
CA MET A 76 14.49 3.17 -4.91
C MET A 76 13.76 2.01 -5.58
N LEU A 77 12.94 2.33 -6.58
CA LEU A 77 12.41 1.34 -7.50
C LEU A 77 13.45 0.98 -8.54
N GLU A 78 13.56 -0.31 -8.82
CA GLU A 78 14.36 -0.91 -9.87
C GLU A 78 13.42 -1.44 -10.95
N GLY A 79 13.73 -1.17 -12.22
CA GLY A 79 12.93 -1.64 -13.35
C GLY A 79 13.41 -3.01 -13.81
N LEU A 80 12.63 -4.04 -13.54
CA LEU A 80 12.90 -5.43 -13.92
C LEU A 80 12.74 -5.66 -15.44
N SER A 81 11.91 -4.84 -16.08
CA SER A 81 11.65 -4.84 -17.53
C SER A 81 12.08 -3.54 -18.19
N PRO A 82 12.27 -3.51 -19.54
CA PRO A 82 12.53 -2.28 -20.28
C PRO A 82 11.47 -1.20 -20.03
N VAL A 83 10.18 -1.56 -20.11
CA VAL A 83 9.07 -0.63 -19.84
C VAL A 83 9.06 -0.14 -18.39
N GLY A 84 9.40 -1.00 -17.42
CA GLY A 84 9.54 -0.59 -16.02
C GLY A 84 10.63 0.49 -15.84
N ARG A 85 11.78 0.31 -16.50
CA ARG A 85 12.86 1.33 -16.48
C ARG A 85 12.40 2.63 -17.15
N TYR A 86 11.68 2.54 -18.27
CA TYR A 86 11.09 3.70 -18.94
C TYR A 86 10.15 4.48 -18.01
N MET A 87 9.20 3.79 -17.37
CA MET A 87 8.23 4.40 -16.44
C MET A 87 8.91 5.07 -15.24
N ILE A 88 9.91 4.42 -14.64
CA ILE A 88 10.69 5.00 -13.52
C ILE A 88 11.34 6.31 -13.94
N GLN A 89 11.98 6.33 -15.11
CA GLN A 89 12.71 7.49 -15.62
C GLN A 89 11.75 8.63 -15.98
N ARG A 90 10.72 8.36 -16.79
CA ARG A 90 9.80 9.38 -17.29
C ARG A 90 8.97 10.01 -16.17
N MET A 91 8.39 9.19 -15.29
CA MET A 91 7.57 9.69 -14.18
C MET A 91 8.36 10.08 -12.93
N ARG A 92 9.70 9.96 -12.98
CA ARG A 92 10.62 10.27 -11.88
C ARG A 92 10.22 9.58 -10.57
N LEU A 93 9.92 8.28 -10.64
CA LEU A 93 9.40 7.51 -9.51
C LEU A 93 10.39 7.39 -8.34
N ASN A 94 11.67 7.70 -8.56
CA ASN A 94 12.73 7.73 -7.53
C ASN A 94 13.06 9.14 -7.01
N ARG A 95 12.19 10.12 -7.24
CA ARG A 95 12.34 11.44 -6.59
C ARG A 95 12.31 11.32 -5.06
N LYS A 96 13.09 12.17 -4.38
CA LYS A 96 13.33 12.09 -2.93
C LYS A 96 12.08 12.01 -2.06
N MET A 97 11.01 12.72 -2.43
CA MET A 97 9.73 12.65 -1.72
C MET A 97 9.14 11.23 -1.72
N LEU A 98 9.11 10.54 -2.87
CA LEU A 98 8.54 9.19 -2.98
C LEU A 98 9.41 8.17 -2.26
N GLN A 99 10.74 8.27 -2.40
CA GLN A 99 11.70 7.46 -1.66
C GLN A 99 11.45 7.56 -0.13
N LYS A 100 11.29 8.79 0.37
CA LYS A 100 10.99 9.03 1.80
C LYS A 100 9.64 8.45 2.23
N ILE A 101 8.60 8.57 1.40
CA ILE A 101 7.28 7.99 1.70
C ILE A 101 7.37 6.47 1.78
N ARG A 102 8.09 5.81 0.87
CA ARG A 102 8.32 4.35 0.93
C ARG A 102 9.05 3.95 2.20
N ALA A 103 10.11 4.68 2.58
CA ALA A 103 10.85 4.44 3.81
C ALA A 103 9.95 4.53 5.06
N LEU A 104 9.16 5.61 5.17
CA LEU A 104 8.23 5.80 6.30
C LEU A 104 7.16 4.71 6.36
N ARG A 105 6.59 4.31 5.21
CA ARG A 105 5.62 3.21 5.16
C ARG A 105 6.22 1.89 5.62
N ARG A 106 7.46 1.59 5.22
CA ARG A 106 8.17 0.37 5.65
C ARG A 106 8.46 0.38 7.14
N GLU A 107 8.90 1.50 7.69
CA GLU A 107 9.14 1.65 9.13
C GLU A 107 7.85 1.41 9.93
N GLU A 108 6.75 2.02 9.50
CA GLU A 108 5.46 1.88 10.17
C GLU A 108 4.92 0.44 10.09
N GLU A 109 5.07 -0.22 8.94
CA GLU A 109 4.72 -1.64 8.76
C GLU A 109 5.54 -2.53 9.71
N GLN A 110 6.83 -2.25 9.87
CA GLN A 110 7.69 -2.98 10.81
C GLN A 110 7.24 -2.75 12.26
N GLN A 111 6.91 -1.52 12.63
CA GLN A 111 6.42 -1.18 13.97
C GLN A 111 5.10 -1.91 14.27
N HIS A 112 4.15 -1.88 13.32
CA HIS A 112 2.87 -2.57 13.46
C HIS A 112 3.04 -4.08 13.57
N THR A 113 3.87 -4.68 12.70
CA THR A 113 4.21 -6.11 12.76
C THR A 113 4.84 -6.48 14.11
N ARG A 114 5.70 -5.62 14.66
CA ARG A 114 6.33 -5.84 15.97
C ARG A 114 5.30 -5.83 17.10
N ILE A 115 4.34 -4.90 17.07
CA ILE A 115 3.24 -4.85 18.05
C ILE A 115 2.40 -6.12 17.98
N LEU A 116 1.98 -6.54 16.78
CA LEU A 116 1.18 -7.77 16.62
C LEU A 116 1.91 -9.00 17.16
N ARG A 117 3.21 -9.16 16.84
CA ARG A 117 4.02 -10.27 17.37
C ARG A 117 4.14 -10.26 18.88
N LEU A 118 4.21 -9.09 19.52
CA LEU A 118 4.27 -8.98 20.98
C LEU A 118 2.95 -9.38 21.61
N LEU A 119 1.82 -8.90 21.07
CA LEU A 119 0.48 -9.26 21.55
C LEU A 119 0.24 -10.77 21.40
N GLU A 120 0.56 -11.34 20.25
CA GLU A 120 0.43 -12.77 19.98
C GLU A 120 1.24 -13.61 20.97
N ARG A 121 2.51 -13.26 21.20
CA ARG A 121 3.37 -13.93 22.19
C ARG A 121 2.79 -13.87 23.61
N SER A 122 2.28 -12.71 24.02
CA SER A 122 1.67 -12.54 25.35
C SER A 122 0.39 -13.37 25.49
N ILE A 123 -0.47 -13.39 24.46
CA ILE A 123 -1.69 -14.23 24.43
C ILE A 123 -1.32 -15.70 24.55
N SER A 124 -0.38 -16.18 23.73
CA SER A 124 0.08 -17.57 23.76
C SER A 124 0.70 -17.95 25.11
N ALA A 125 1.46 -17.06 25.74
CA ALA A 125 2.04 -17.32 27.06
C ALA A 125 0.95 -17.53 28.13
N ILE A 126 -0.10 -16.71 28.11
CA ILE A 126 -1.23 -16.86 29.05
C ILE A 126 -2.02 -18.13 28.74
N ASP A 127 -2.28 -18.44 27.47
CA ASP A 127 -2.98 -19.66 27.07
C ASP A 127 -2.23 -20.92 27.56
N ILE A 128 -0.90 -20.95 27.45
CA ILE A 128 -0.06 -22.04 27.98
C ILE A 128 -0.21 -22.19 29.51
N VAL A 129 -0.19 -21.08 30.26
CA VAL A 129 -0.36 -21.12 31.73
C VAL A 129 -1.76 -21.61 32.11
N LEU A 130 -2.79 -21.13 31.42
CA LEU A 130 -4.18 -21.56 31.64
C LEU A 130 -4.36 -23.06 31.40
N GLU A 131 -3.73 -23.62 30.36
CA GLU A 131 -3.79 -25.04 30.03
C GLU A 131 -3.02 -25.91 31.02
N ARG A 132 -1.81 -25.50 31.41
CA ARG A 132 -0.91 -26.30 32.26
C ARG A 132 -1.30 -26.28 33.73
N GLU A 133 -1.61 -25.11 34.27
CA GLU A 133 -1.80 -24.92 35.71
C GLU A 133 -3.28 -24.97 36.12
N GLN A 134 -4.20 -24.83 35.17
CA GLN A 134 -5.66 -24.81 35.38
C GLN A 134 -6.08 -23.94 36.58
N PRO A 135 -5.62 -22.67 36.66
CA PRO A 135 -5.84 -21.84 37.83
C PRO A 135 -7.34 -21.58 38.06
N THR A 136 -7.78 -21.74 39.30
CA THR A 136 -9.17 -21.55 39.72
C THR A 136 -9.34 -20.27 40.55
N GLY A 137 -10.58 -19.96 40.93
CA GLY A 137 -10.88 -18.80 41.78
C GLY A 137 -10.57 -17.46 41.12
N LYS A 138 -10.03 -16.52 41.89
CA LYS A 138 -9.77 -15.14 41.46
C LYS A 138 -8.64 -15.07 40.42
N ALA A 139 -7.51 -15.72 40.67
CA ALA A 139 -6.34 -15.69 39.79
C ALA A 139 -6.66 -16.21 38.37
N GLY A 140 -7.40 -17.31 38.26
CA GLY A 140 -7.82 -17.82 36.95
C GLY A 140 -8.77 -16.88 36.20
N ARG A 141 -9.66 -16.17 36.91
CA ARG A 141 -10.53 -15.16 36.28
C ARG A 141 -9.74 -13.94 35.79
N GLU A 142 -8.75 -13.51 36.55
CA GLU A 142 -7.87 -12.38 36.18
C GLU A 142 -7.06 -12.71 34.92
N LEU A 143 -6.42 -13.89 34.86
CA LEU A 143 -5.66 -14.33 33.68
C LEU A 143 -6.53 -14.43 32.42
N ARG A 144 -7.74 -15.01 32.52
CA ARG A 144 -8.67 -15.07 31.39
C ARG A 144 -9.07 -13.68 30.91
N ARG A 145 -9.37 -12.76 31.85
CA ARG A 145 -9.71 -11.37 31.51
C ARG A 145 -8.55 -10.65 30.82
N GLU A 146 -7.33 -10.84 31.30
CA GLU A 146 -6.14 -10.23 30.70
C GLU A 146 -5.88 -10.75 29.29
N ARG A 147 -5.97 -12.07 29.07
CA ARG A 147 -5.90 -12.67 27.74
C ARG A 147 -6.97 -12.11 26.80
N ASP A 148 -8.23 -12.03 27.25
CA ASP A 148 -9.33 -11.55 26.42
C ASP A 148 -9.15 -10.07 26.06
N GLU A 149 -8.57 -9.27 26.97
CA GLU A 149 -8.19 -7.89 26.70
C GLU A 149 -7.07 -7.78 25.65
N LEU A 150 -6.02 -8.62 25.76
CA LEU A 150 -4.96 -8.67 24.75
C LEU A 150 -5.48 -9.10 23.38
N ARG A 151 -6.43 -10.04 23.32
CA ARG A 151 -7.09 -10.45 22.07
C ARG A 151 -7.85 -9.29 21.43
N LYS A 152 -8.63 -8.54 22.22
CA LYS A 152 -9.31 -7.31 21.74
C LYS A 152 -8.32 -6.29 21.19
N GLN A 153 -7.19 -6.09 21.87
CA GLN A 153 -6.15 -5.19 21.38
C GLN A 153 -5.54 -5.68 20.07
N TYR A 154 -5.26 -6.98 19.95
CA TYR A 154 -4.76 -7.58 18.71
C TYR A 154 -5.74 -7.36 17.56
N GLU A 155 -7.01 -7.68 17.76
CA GLU A 155 -8.07 -7.46 16.77
C GLU A 155 -8.18 -5.98 16.37
N ALA A 156 -8.13 -5.07 17.33
CA ALA A 156 -8.15 -3.63 17.06
C ALA A 156 -6.93 -3.18 16.22
N GLN A 157 -5.75 -3.73 16.46
CA GLN A 157 -4.55 -3.45 15.65
C GLN A 157 -4.69 -3.99 14.23
N VAL A 158 -5.23 -5.20 14.05
CA VAL A 158 -5.46 -5.80 12.72
C VAL A 158 -6.50 -5.01 11.94
N VAL A 159 -7.66 -4.75 12.52
CA VAL A 159 -8.75 -4.00 11.89
C VAL A 159 -8.31 -2.56 11.58
N GLY A 160 -7.68 -1.89 12.55
CA GLY A 160 -7.18 -0.53 12.37
C GLY A 160 -6.17 -0.41 11.22
N TRP A 161 -5.31 -1.42 11.06
CA TRP A 161 -4.37 -1.47 9.94
C TRP A 161 -5.05 -1.75 8.59
N GLY A 162 -6.06 -2.61 8.56
CA GLY A 162 -6.86 -2.86 7.35
C GLY A 162 -7.58 -1.59 6.86
N ARG A 163 -8.26 -0.88 7.78
CA ARG A 163 -8.98 0.37 7.48
C ARG A 163 -8.09 1.50 6.98
N ARG A 164 -6.78 1.41 7.21
CA ARG A 164 -5.82 2.38 6.70
C ARG A 164 -5.82 2.47 5.17
N TRP A 165 -6.16 1.35 4.51
CA TRP A 165 -6.17 1.22 3.05
C TRP A 165 -7.59 1.26 2.48
N GLU A 166 -8.62 1.42 3.31
CA GLU A 166 -9.97 1.64 2.83
C GLU A 166 -10.04 2.98 2.08
N PRO A 167 -10.70 3.03 0.91
CA PRO A 167 -10.96 4.27 0.22
C PRO A 167 -11.72 5.24 1.12
N LEU A 168 -11.50 6.55 0.95
CA LEU A 168 -12.16 7.59 1.75
C LEU A 168 -13.68 7.75 1.47
N PHE A 169 -14.25 6.90 0.63
CA PHE A 169 -15.65 6.93 0.22
C PHE A 169 -16.32 5.60 0.62
N ASN A 170 -17.51 5.71 1.20
CA ASN A 170 -18.30 4.57 1.62
C ASN A 170 -18.94 3.95 0.36
N LEU A 171 -18.75 2.66 0.11
CA LEU A 171 -19.32 1.98 -1.07
C LEU A 171 -20.86 1.89 -0.99
N GLU A 172 -21.44 2.16 0.17
CA GLU A 172 -22.89 2.21 0.41
C GLU A 172 -23.54 3.55 0.03
N ASP A 173 -22.74 4.57 -0.31
CA ASP A 173 -23.23 5.89 -0.72
C ASP A 173 -23.59 5.97 -2.23
N TYR A 174 -23.60 4.84 -2.95
CA TYR A 174 -23.91 4.72 -4.38
C TYR A 174 -24.95 3.63 -4.68
#